data_AF-A0A4R9BZV9-F1
#
_entry.id   AF-A0A4R9BZV9-F1
#
_cell.length_a   1.000
_cell.length_b   1.000
_cell.length_c   1.000
_cell.angle_alpha   90.00
_cell.angle_beta   90.00
_cell.angle_gamma   90.00
#
_symmetry.space_group_name_H-M   'P 1'
#
loop_
_entity.id
_entity.type
_entity.pdbx_description
1 polymer ?
#
loop_
_entity_poly.entity_id
_entity_poly.type
_entity_poly.pdbx_seq_one_letter_code
_entity_poly.pdbx_strand_id
1 'polypeptide(L)' 'MGEFKNLEVANGLGNINYHKYTVKEVGEKSYAIQLVGKWYGVSYTGNMKDGFTITNKEKAPWTPMIPPTRNIKVTKNW' A
#
# COMPACT_ATOMS: atom_id res chain seq x y z
N MET A 1 -3.45 -17.54 -10.51
CA MET A 1 -2.99 -16.23 -11.02
C MET A 1 -4.12 -15.67 -11.88
N GLY A 2 -4.44 -14.38 -11.73
CA GLY A 2 -5.43 -13.72 -12.60
C GLY A 2 -4.74 -13.10 -13.81
N GLU A 3 -5.46 -12.98 -14.93
CA GLU A 3 -4.94 -12.40 -16.17
C GLU A 3 -5.99 -11.54 -16.87
N PHE A 4 -5.56 -10.44 -17.50
CA PHE A 4 -6.37 -9.63 -18.39
C PHE A 4 -5.85 -9.83 -19.82
N LYS A 5 -6.71 -10.33 -20.71
CA LYS A 5 -6.37 -10.65 -22.11
C LYS A 5 -6.96 -9.64 -23.08
N ASN A 6 -6.39 -9.60 -24.28
CA ASN A 6 -6.89 -8.80 -25.41
C ASN A 6 -6.97 -7.29 -25.09
N LEU A 7 -5.97 -6.78 -24.37
CA LEU A 7 -5.84 -5.33 -24.15
C LEU A 7 -5.32 -4.66 -25.42
N GLU A 8 -5.97 -3.56 -25.81
CA GLU A 8 -5.56 -2.78 -26.96
C GLU A 8 -4.20 -2.11 -26.70
N VAL A 9 -3.32 -2.13 -27.68
CA VAL A 9 -1.98 -1.53 -27.54
C VAL A 9 -2.03 -0.02 -27.77
N ALA A 10 -2.90 0.44 -28.69
CA ALA A 10 -3.17 1.83 -29.00
C ALA A 10 -4.49 1.95 -29.78
N ASN A 11 -5.00 3.19 -29.95
CA ASN A 11 -6.18 3.45 -30.78
C ASN A 11 -5.81 3.33 -32.27
N GLY A 12 -5.87 2.11 -32.81
CA GLY A 12 -5.70 1.82 -34.24
C GLY A 12 -4.26 1.64 -34.72
N LEU A 13 -4.13 1.14 -35.96
CA LEU A 13 -2.84 0.82 -36.59
C LEU A 13 -2.05 2.10 -36.93
N GLY A 14 -0.77 2.15 -36.55
CA GLY A 14 0.12 3.29 -36.83
C GLY A 14 0.10 4.41 -35.78
N ASN A 15 -0.67 4.25 -34.71
CA ASN A 15 -0.68 5.18 -33.60
C ASN A 15 0.60 5.05 -32.74
N ILE A 16 1.27 6.18 -32.48
CA ILE A 16 2.48 6.24 -31.66
C ILE A 16 2.20 6.43 -30.16
N ASN A 17 0.95 6.74 -29.80
CA ASN A 17 0.51 6.92 -28.43
C ASN A 17 -0.02 5.59 -27.89
N TYR A 18 0.88 4.86 -27.23
CA TYR A 18 0.57 3.59 -26.59
C TYR A 18 -0.25 3.78 -25.32
N HIS A 19 -1.22 2.91 -25.10
CA HIS A 19 -2.00 2.87 -23.87
C HIS A 19 -1.09 2.50 -22.69
N LYS A 20 -1.34 3.11 -21.53
CA LYS A 20 -0.62 2.82 -20.28
C LYS A 20 -1.57 2.20 -19.28
N TYR A 21 -1.47 0.89 -19.11
CA TYR A 21 -2.26 0.16 -18.13
C TYR A 21 -1.58 0.18 -16.77
N THR A 22 -2.39 0.27 -15.72
CA THR A 22 -1.99 0.15 -14.33
C THR A 22 -2.98 -0.77 -13.62
N VAL A 23 -2.58 -1.28 -12.46
CA VAL A 23 -3.46 -2.08 -11.59
C VAL A 23 -3.60 -1.38 -10.25
N LYS A 24 -4.77 -1.56 -9.63
CA LYS A 24 -5.02 -1.11 -8.26
C LYS A 24 -5.90 -2.13 -7.56
N GLU A 25 -5.57 -2.42 -6.31
CA GLU A 25 -6.35 -3.27 -5.44
C GLU A 25 -7.63 -2.56 -4.99
N VAL A 26 -8.75 -3.26 -5.07
CA VAL A 26 -10.07 -2.74 -4.68
C VAL A 26 -10.15 -2.63 -3.16
N GLY A 27 -10.65 -1.50 -2.66
CA GLY A 27 -10.78 -1.25 -1.22
C GLY A 27 -9.54 -0.66 -0.55
N GLU A 28 -8.42 -0.58 -1.27
CA GLU A 28 -7.21 0.09 -0.80
C GLU A 28 -7.41 1.61 -0.68
N LYS A 29 -6.97 2.18 0.45
CA LYS A 29 -6.85 3.61 0.69
C LYS A 29 -5.44 3.94 1.16
N SER A 30 -4.77 4.84 0.43
CA SER A 30 -3.43 5.34 0.77
C SER A 30 -2.40 4.23 0.99
N TYR A 31 -2.32 3.27 0.07
CA TYR A 31 -1.42 2.11 0.13
C TYR A 31 -1.65 1.22 1.36
N ALA A 32 -2.88 1.19 1.85
CA ALA A 32 -3.28 0.33 2.95
C ALA A 32 -4.70 -0.22 2.78
N ILE A 33 -4.92 -1.43 3.26
CA ILE A 33 -6.22 -2.08 3.29
C ILE A 33 -6.43 -2.76 4.64
N GLN A 34 -7.67 -2.78 5.12
CA GLN A 34 -8.05 -3.53 6.31
C GLN A 34 -8.80 -4.80 5.90
N LEU A 35 -8.32 -5.94 6.38
CA LEU A 35 -8.91 -7.24 6.11
C LEU A 35 -9.04 -8.00 7.43
N VAL A 36 -10.27 -8.39 7.79
CA VAL A 36 -10.57 -9.14 9.03
C VAL A 36 -9.92 -8.51 10.28
N GLY A 37 -10.06 -7.18 10.42
CA GLY A 37 -9.53 -6.43 11.57
C GLY A 37 -8.02 -6.16 11.54
N LYS A 38 -7.28 -6.71 10.57
CA LYS A 38 -5.83 -6.50 10.41
C LYS A 38 -5.54 -5.50 9.32
N TRP A 39 -4.46 -4.73 9.49
CA TRP A 39 -3.99 -3.77 8.50
C TRP A 39 -2.90 -4.36 7.64
N TYR A 40 -2.97 -4.11 6.33
CA TYR A 40 -1.96 -4.51 5.37
C TYR A 40 -1.48 -3.28 4.62
N GLY A 41 -0.16 -3.14 4.44
CA GLY A 41 0.42 -2.23 3.46
C GLY A 41 0.39 -2.88 2.09
N VAL A 42 -0.11 -2.13 1.10
CA VAL A 42 -0.22 -2.57 -0.30
C VAL A 42 0.91 -1.97 -1.10
N SER A 43 1.65 -2.79 -1.84
CA SER A 43 2.73 -2.35 -2.73
C SER A 43 2.57 -2.91 -4.13
N TYR A 44 2.86 -2.07 -5.13
CA TYR A 44 2.76 -2.38 -6.55
C TYR A 44 4.15 -2.37 -7.19
N THR A 45 4.50 -3.43 -7.88
CA THR A 45 5.75 -3.55 -8.64
C THR A 45 5.49 -4.13 -10.03
N GLY A 46 6.48 -4.05 -10.91
CA GLY A 46 6.38 -4.55 -12.28
C GLY A 46 5.91 -3.50 -13.29
N ASN A 47 5.60 -3.95 -14.50
CA ASN A 47 5.25 -3.10 -15.64
C ASN A 47 4.40 -3.86 -16.67
N MET A 48 3.97 -3.20 -17.75
CA MET A 48 3.13 -3.80 -18.78
C MET A 48 3.77 -4.96 -19.55
N LYS A 49 5.10 -5.02 -19.64
CA LYS A 49 5.84 -6.06 -20.36
C LYS A 49 6.02 -7.30 -19.49
N ASP A 50 6.44 -7.11 -18.25
CA ASP A 50 6.80 -8.19 -17.32
C ASP A 50 5.63 -8.63 -16.42
N GLY A 51 4.53 -7.86 -16.43
CA GLY A 51 3.38 -8.02 -15.54
C GLY A 51 3.50 -7.20 -14.25
N PHE A 52 2.39 -7.05 -13.55
CA PHE A 52 2.32 -6.35 -12.27
C PHE A 52 2.21 -7.34 -11.11
N THR A 53 2.93 -7.07 -10.03
CA THR A 53 2.82 -7.80 -8.76
C THR A 53 2.26 -6.87 -7.69
N ILE A 54 1.19 -7.30 -7.02
CA ILE A 54 0.59 -6.62 -5.88
C ILE A 54 0.92 -7.44 -4.64
N THR A 55 1.49 -6.81 -3.62
CA THR A 55 1.86 -7.48 -2.36
C THR A 55 1.19 -6.79 -1.18
N ASN A 56 0.51 -7.58 -0.36
CA ASN A 56 -0.12 -7.14 0.89
C ASN A 56 0.67 -7.65 2.07
N LYS A 57 1.34 -6.75 2.78
CA LYS A 57 2.15 -7.08 3.95
C LYS A 57 1.45 -6.60 5.21
N GLU A 58 1.17 -7.52 6.12
CA GLU A 58 0.55 -7.20 7.41
C GLU A 58 1.40 -6.15 8.15
N LYS A 59 0.79 -5.05 8.57
CA LYS A 59 1.42 -4.04 9.41
C LYS A 59 1.42 -4.57 10.83
N ALA A 60 2.59 -4.50 11.48
CA ALA A 60 2.66 -4.78 12.90
C ALA A 60 1.75 -3.80 13.66
N PRO A 61 1.04 -4.26 14.70
CA PRO A 61 0.35 -3.35 15.60
C PRO A 61 1.38 -2.39 16.16
N TRP A 62 1.05 -1.10 16.20
CA TRP A 62 1.87 -0.11 16.90
C TRP A 62 2.05 -0.59 18.34
N THR A 63 3.30 -0.77 18.78
CA THR A 63 3.57 -1.00 20.20
C THR A 63 2.94 0.16 20.98
N PRO A 64 2.29 -0.10 22.13
CA PRO A 64 1.78 0.96 22.96
C PRO A 64 2.92 1.93 23.25
N MET A 65 2.75 3.19 22.85
CA MET A 65 3.68 4.25 23.19
C MET A 65 3.50 4.47 24.69
N ILE A 66 4.31 3.80 25.52
CA ILE A 66 4.33 4.05 26.96
C ILE A 66 4.60 5.56 27.10
N PRO A 67 3.66 6.35 27.67
CA PRO A 67 3.87 7.77 27.81
C PRO A 67 5.13 8.00 28.64
N PRO A 68 6.03 8.91 28.24
CA PRO A 68 7.25 9.19 29.01
C PRO A 68 6.85 9.69 30.40
N THR A 69 7.08 8.90 31.44
CA THR A 69 6.84 9.32 32.83
C THR A 69 7.99 10.20 33.29
N ARG A 70 7.72 11.48 33.61
CA ARG A 70 8.70 12.38 34.24
C ARG A 70 8.62 12.22 35.75
N ASN A 71 9.69 11.73 36.38
CA ASN A 71 9.76 11.61 37.83
C ASN A 71 10.09 12.98 38.45
N ILE A 72 9.14 13.58 39.17
CA ILE A 72 9.29 14.89 39.81
C ILE A 72 9.55 14.65 41.31
N LYS A 73 10.77 14.92 41.78
CA LYS A 73 11.07 14.96 43.21
C LYS A 73 10.77 16.36 43.74
N VAL A 74 9.84 16.46 44.69
CA VAL A 74 9.53 17.69 45.42
C VAL A 74 10.16 17.59 46.80
N THR A 75 11.09 18.49 47.12
CA THR A 75 11.58 18.71 48.49
C THR A 75 10.89 19.95 49.04
N LYS A 76 10.18 19.78 50.16
CA LYS A 76 9.59 20.89 50.92
C LYS A 76 10.53 21.22 52.08
N ASN A 77 11.16 22.39 52.05
CA ASN A 77 11.76 22.99 53.24
C ASN A 77 10.65 23.71 54.03
N TRP A 78 10.59 23.44 55.32
CA TRP A 78 9.74 24.15 56.28
C TRP A 78 10.43 25.43 56.76
#